data_AF-A0A8R2NQF4-F1
#
_entry.id   AF-A0A8R2NQF4-F1
#
_cell.length_a   1.000
_cell.length_b   1.000
_cell.length_c   1.000
_cell.angle_alpha   90.00
_cell.angle_beta   90.00
_cell.angle_gamma   90.00
#
_symmetry.space_group_name_H-M   'P 1'
#
loop_
_entity.id
_entity.type
_entity.pdbx_description
1 polymer ?
#
loop_
_entity_poly.entity_id
_entity_poly.type
_entity_poly.pdbx_seq_one_letter_code
_entity_poly.pdbx_strand_id
1 'polypeptide(L)'
;MNKETVYLVSHMCPGANERDQDEAPTFQDDYSANYLEMIRRFAHIIVGQFCGHLHSDTFRIVYDQHKKPVSWMMVAPSLTPNKSPGVSNNPGLRLYKFNTNSGHILDYTQYYIDLESSPNGDPDDWRIEYNLTHYYGLHEITPRSLHAIADTFQDDESAQFDRYIEANSVRQFKPKDCNLECRRAQYCAVTELDYGRFHSCVETAAEALSGSVRPRGDEALFAAAVLLTVVALTRRRHH
;
A
#
# COMPACT_ATOMS: atom_id res chain seq x y z
N MET A 1 0.30 37.00 -7.78
CA MET A 1 -0.06 35.62 -7.38
C MET A 1 0.46 35.43 -5.97
N ASN A 2 -0.41 35.05 -5.02
CA ASN A 2 0.00 34.76 -3.65
C ASN A 2 0.93 33.53 -3.65
N LYS A 3 2.05 33.60 -2.91
CA LYS A 3 3.04 32.52 -2.80
C LYS A 3 2.70 31.53 -1.69
N GLU A 4 1.41 31.28 -1.47
CA GLU A 4 0.94 30.47 -0.37
C GLU A 4 1.03 28.98 -0.73
N THR A 5 1.46 28.18 0.25
CA THR A 5 1.50 26.72 0.17
C THR A 5 0.48 26.14 1.13
N VAL A 6 -0.09 24.98 0.79
CA VAL A 6 -1.24 24.40 1.47
C VAL A 6 -0.91 23.01 2.02
N TYR A 7 -1.34 22.78 3.27
CA TYR A 7 -1.52 21.44 3.82
C TYR A 7 -2.99 21.05 3.79
N LEU A 8 -3.27 19.82 3.40
CA LEU A 8 -4.61 19.22 3.55
C LEU A 8 -4.59 18.23 4.69
N VAL A 9 -5.58 18.32 5.59
CA VAL A 9 -5.71 17.41 6.73
C VAL A 9 -7.13 16.86 6.72
N SER A 10 -7.26 15.53 6.76
CA SER A 10 -8.53 14.83 6.78
C SER A 10 -8.47 13.63 7.71
N HIS A 11 -9.62 13.10 8.13
CA HIS A 11 -9.63 11.81 8.83
C HIS A 11 -9.28 10.67 7.86
N MET A 12 -9.96 10.66 6.71
CA MET A 12 -9.90 9.61 5.70
C MET A 12 -9.16 10.12 4.46
N CYS A 13 -8.30 9.27 3.88
CA CYS A 13 -7.69 9.49 2.57
C CYS A 13 -8.42 8.67 1.49
N PRO A 14 -8.41 9.11 0.22
CA PRO A 14 -8.88 8.28 -0.89
C PRO A 14 -7.92 7.09 -1.12
N GLY A 15 -8.44 6.04 -1.77
CA GLY A 15 -7.73 4.79 -2.05
C GLY A 15 -8.28 3.62 -1.24
N ALA A 16 -7.72 2.44 -1.50
CA ALA A 16 -8.08 1.20 -0.80
C ALA A 16 -7.33 1.07 0.54
N ASN A 17 -7.83 0.18 1.41
CA ASN A 17 -7.08 -0.31 2.57
C ASN A 17 -6.00 -1.30 2.08
N GLU A 18 -4.73 -1.02 2.38
CA GLU A 18 -3.62 -1.86 1.93
C GLU A 18 -3.52 -3.21 2.67
N ARG A 19 -4.27 -3.38 3.76
CA ARG A 19 -4.28 -4.60 4.58
C ARG A 19 -5.54 -5.45 4.40
N ASP A 20 -6.56 -4.90 3.75
CA ASP A 20 -7.83 -5.58 3.50
C ASP A 20 -8.32 -5.19 2.09
N GLN A 21 -8.10 -6.08 1.13
CA GLN A 21 -8.43 -5.85 -0.28
C GLN A 21 -9.94 -5.98 -0.56
N ASP A 22 -10.67 -6.64 0.35
CA ASP A 22 -12.12 -6.85 0.26
C ASP A 22 -12.90 -5.72 0.93
N GLU A 23 -12.22 -4.89 1.75
CA GLU A 23 -12.84 -3.73 2.37
C GLU A 23 -13.24 -2.68 1.33
N ALA A 24 -14.50 -2.24 1.41
CA ALA A 24 -15.02 -1.18 0.56
C ALA A 24 -14.16 0.10 0.72
N PRO A 25 -13.93 0.86 -0.37
CA PRO A 25 -13.10 2.04 -0.31
C PRO A 25 -13.74 3.06 0.62
N THR A 26 -12.91 3.80 1.36
CA THR A 26 -13.37 4.80 2.31
C THR A 26 -14.15 5.94 1.64
N PHE A 27 -13.94 6.13 0.33
CA PHE A 27 -14.62 7.12 -0.50
C PHE A 27 -15.39 6.39 -1.61
N GLN A 28 -16.60 6.85 -1.90
CA GLN A 28 -17.28 6.45 -3.15
C GLN A 28 -16.50 7.00 -4.36
N ASP A 29 -16.55 6.27 -5.47
CA ASP A 29 -15.73 6.54 -6.66
C ASP A 29 -15.83 7.98 -7.16
N ASP A 30 -17.04 8.55 -7.22
CA ASP A 30 -17.25 9.94 -7.65
C ASP A 30 -16.55 10.96 -6.74
N TYR A 31 -16.53 10.72 -5.42
CA TYR A 31 -15.84 11.61 -4.48
C TYR A 31 -14.33 11.46 -4.58
N SER A 32 -13.83 10.23 -4.73
CA SER A 32 -12.42 9.96 -4.99
C SER A 32 -11.94 10.65 -6.27
N ALA A 33 -12.70 10.52 -7.36
CA ALA A 33 -12.36 11.13 -8.65
C ALA A 33 -12.28 12.66 -8.56
N ASN A 34 -13.29 13.29 -7.95
CA ASN A 34 -13.32 14.75 -7.74
C ASN A 34 -12.16 15.23 -6.84
N TYR A 35 -11.87 14.49 -5.77
CA TYR A 35 -10.73 14.80 -4.89
C TYR A 35 -9.42 14.74 -5.67
N LEU A 36 -9.17 13.66 -6.43
CA LEU A 36 -7.94 13.48 -7.20
C LEU A 36 -7.79 14.52 -8.32
N GLU A 37 -8.89 14.95 -8.95
CA GLU A 37 -8.87 16.06 -9.92
C GLU A 37 -8.43 17.37 -9.26
N MET A 38 -9.00 17.70 -8.11
CA MET A 38 -8.61 18.89 -7.33
C MET A 38 -7.12 18.82 -6.94
N ILE A 39 -6.64 17.68 -6.44
CA ILE A 39 -5.23 17.51 -6.09
C ILE A 39 -4.34 17.74 -7.31
N ARG A 40 -4.65 17.15 -8.47
CA ARG A 40 -3.85 17.33 -9.69
C ARG A 40 -3.81 18.79 -10.13
N ARG A 41 -4.95 19.49 -10.09
CA ARG A 41 -5.06 20.90 -10.47
C ARG A 41 -4.20 21.81 -9.58
N PHE A 42 -4.14 21.53 -8.28
CA PHE A 42 -3.46 22.36 -7.29
C PHE A 42 -2.14 21.78 -6.76
N ALA A 43 -1.61 20.73 -7.39
CA ALA A 43 -0.40 20.03 -6.95
C ALA A 43 0.82 20.95 -6.74
N HIS A 44 0.89 22.05 -7.48
CA HIS A 44 1.98 23.03 -7.39
C HIS A 44 1.99 23.89 -6.10
N ILE A 45 0.88 23.93 -5.36
CA ILE A 45 0.79 24.62 -4.05
C ILE A 45 0.56 23.67 -2.88
N ILE A 46 0.20 22.42 -3.12
CA ILE A 46 -0.02 21.42 -2.07
C ILE A 46 1.35 20.84 -1.66
N VAL A 47 1.77 21.13 -0.43
CA VAL A 47 3.09 20.74 0.10
C VAL A 47 3.01 19.62 1.13
N GLY A 48 1.81 19.09 1.37
CA GLY A 48 1.58 17.91 2.19
C GLY A 48 0.08 17.59 2.34
N GLN A 49 -0.24 16.31 2.44
CA GLN A 49 -1.57 15.83 2.80
C GLN A 49 -1.43 14.82 3.92
N PHE A 50 -2.26 14.92 4.95
CA PHE A 50 -2.14 14.14 6.17
C PHE A 50 -3.47 13.55 6.58
N CYS A 51 -3.50 12.25 6.81
CA CYS A 51 -4.70 11.53 7.20
C CYS A 51 -4.40 10.37 8.14
N GLY A 52 -5.44 9.68 8.59
CA GLY A 52 -5.35 8.49 9.44
C GLY A 52 -6.35 7.44 8.98
N HIS A 53 -7.30 7.09 9.86
CA HIS A 53 -8.37 6.11 9.64
C HIS A 53 -7.91 4.65 9.54
N LEU A 54 -6.87 4.36 8.74
CA LEU A 54 -6.38 3.00 8.49
C LEU A 54 -5.61 2.38 9.67
N HIS A 55 -5.20 3.20 10.65
CA HIS A 55 -4.40 2.79 11.81
C HIS A 55 -3.01 2.24 11.46
N SER A 56 -2.63 2.27 10.19
CA SER A 56 -1.35 1.85 9.66
C SER A 56 -0.44 3.03 9.32
N ASP A 57 0.87 2.79 9.31
CA ASP A 57 1.84 3.72 8.74
C ASP A 57 1.96 3.46 7.23
N THR A 58 1.43 4.37 6.42
CA THR A 58 1.57 4.25 4.96
C THR A 58 1.58 5.62 4.30
N PHE A 59 1.81 5.62 2.99
CA PHE A 59 1.73 6.82 2.16
C PHE A 59 0.99 6.49 0.87
N ARG A 60 0.51 7.54 0.21
CA ARG A 60 -0.24 7.46 -1.05
C ARG A 60 0.36 8.42 -2.06
N ILE A 61 0.47 7.99 -3.32
CA ILE A 61 1.01 8.82 -4.39
C ILE A 61 -0.10 9.18 -5.37
N VAL A 62 -0.20 10.47 -5.68
CA VAL A 62 -1.11 10.97 -6.71
C VAL A 62 -0.34 11.19 -8.00
N TYR A 63 -0.80 10.56 -9.06
CA TYR A 63 -0.25 10.72 -10.41
C TYR A 63 -1.15 11.61 -11.27
N ASP A 64 -0.54 12.34 -12.19
CA ASP A 64 -1.26 13.04 -13.27
C ASP A 64 -1.76 12.05 -14.35
N GLN A 65 -2.36 12.61 -15.41
CA GLN A 65 -2.90 11.81 -16.52
C GLN A 65 -1.82 11.08 -17.33
N HIS A 66 -0.55 11.48 -17.19
CA HIS A 66 0.60 10.87 -17.86
C HIS A 66 1.40 9.94 -16.94
N LYS A 67 0.81 9.52 -15.81
CA LYS A 67 1.44 8.66 -14.79
C LYS A 67 2.71 9.27 -14.19
N LYS A 68 2.84 10.60 -14.19
CA LYS A 68 3.91 11.29 -13.45
C LYS A 68 3.43 11.54 -12.02
N PRO A 69 4.23 11.21 -10.99
CA PRO A 69 3.86 11.50 -9.61
C PRO A 69 3.89 13.03 -9.37
N VAL A 70 2.78 13.59 -8.89
CA VAL A 70 2.58 15.04 -8.74
C VAL A 70 2.25 15.49 -7.32
N SER A 71 1.71 14.60 -6.49
CA SER A 71 1.46 14.88 -5.06
C SER A 71 1.58 13.59 -4.25
N TRP A 72 1.62 13.72 -2.93
CA TRP A 72 1.65 12.59 -1.99
C TRP A 72 0.77 12.86 -0.77
N MET A 73 0.45 11.80 -0.04
CA MET A 73 -0.27 11.83 1.24
C MET A 73 0.44 10.92 2.24
N MET A 74 0.45 11.31 3.50
CA MET A 74 0.97 10.51 4.60
C MET A 74 -0.20 10.07 5.48
N VAL A 75 -0.32 8.77 5.65
CA VAL A 75 -1.28 8.15 6.57
C VAL A 75 -0.52 7.85 7.86
N ALA A 76 -0.99 8.42 8.96
CA ALA A 76 -0.41 8.17 10.28
C ALA A 76 -1.09 6.98 10.96
N PRO A 77 -0.33 6.16 11.71
CA PRO A 77 -0.91 5.12 12.55
C PRO A 77 -1.72 5.73 13.70
N SER A 78 -2.45 4.89 14.42
CA SER A 78 -3.31 5.33 15.52
C SER A 78 -2.66 5.17 16.90
N LEU A 79 -3.17 5.91 17.89
CA LEU A 79 -2.85 5.70 19.30
C LEU A 79 -3.50 4.43 19.85
N THR A 80 -4.69 4.07 19.35
CA THR A 80 -5.37 2.84 19.73
C THR A 80 -4.64 1.64 19.12
N PRO A 81 -4.14 0.69 19.92
CA PRO A 81 -3.58 -0.52 19.35
C PRO A 81 -4.67 -1.41 18.77
N ASN A 82 -4.39 -2.02 17.63
CA ASN A 82 -5.15 -3.15 17.11
C ASN A 82 -4.37 -4.43 17.37
N LYS A 83 -5.04 -5.49 17.81
CA LYS A 83 -4.45 -6.82 18.04
C LYS A 83 -5.04 -7.91 17.13
N SER A 84 -5.90 -7.52 16.19
CA SER A 84 -6.49 -8.46 15.23
C SER A 84 -5.43 -8.93 14.22
N PRO A 85 -5.33 -10.24 13.95
CA PRO A 85 -4.39 -10.78 12.98
C PRO A 85 -4.47 -10.04 11.63
N GLY A 86 -3.31 -9.71 11.06
CA GLY A 86 -3.20 -9.01 9.77
C GLY A 86 -3.36 -7.49 9.82
N VAL A 87 -3.97 -6.94 10.87
CA VAL A 87 -4.19 -5.48 11.00
C VAL A 87 -3.63 -4.88 12.29
N SER A 88 -2.83 -5.64 13.04
CA SER A 88 -2.24 -5.20 14.29
C SER A 88 -1.36 -3.96 14.14
N ASN A 89 -1.36 -3.11 15.18
CA ASN A 89 -0.44 -1.99 15.30
C ASN A 89 -0.12 -1.68 16.76
N ASN A 90 1.12 -1.27 17.03
CA ASN A 90 1.44 -0.57 18.27
C ASN A 90 0.83 0.86 18.24
N PRO A 91 0.61 1.49 19.41
CA PRO A 91 0.31 2.91 19.48
C PRO A 91 1.40 3.73 18.80
N GLY A 92 1.02 4.63 17.91
CA GLY A 92 1.95 5.46 17.14
C GLY A 92 1.63 6.96 17.21
N LEU A 93 2.67 7.79 17.23
CA LEU A 93 2.59 9.25 17.20
C LEU A 93 3.64 9.79 16.22
N ARG A 94 3.28 10.77 15.38
CA ARG A 94 4.19 11.34 14.38
C ARG A 94 4.43 12.82 14.62
N LEU A 95 5.70 13.24 14.58
CA LEU A 95 6.13 14.63 14.67
C LEU A 95 6.80 15.08 13.37
N TYR A 96 6.16 16.00 12.66
CA TYR A 96 6.68 16.54 11.39
C TYR A 96 7.64 17.71 11.62
N LYS A 97 8.71 17.73 10.81
CA LYS A 97 9.64 18.86 10.67
C LYS A 97 9.41 19.52 9.33
N PHE A 98 9.26 20.83 9.29
CA PHE A 98 8.97 21.57 8.06
C PHE A 98 9.74 22.89 7.96
N ASN A 99 9.92 23.39 6.75
CA ASN A 99 10.51 24.69 6.48
C ASN A 99 9.45 25.79 6.66
N THR A 100 9.66 26.71 7.60
CA THR A 100 8.68 27.77 7.91
C THR A 100 8.51 28.82 6.81
N ASN A 101 9.46 28.94 5.89
CA ASN A 101 9.38 29.90 4.78
C ASN A 101 8.64 29.31 3.58
N SER A 102 8.80 28.02 3.32
CA SER A 102 8.26 27.37 2.12
C SER A 102 7.12 26.38 2.39
N GLY A 103 6.86 26.03 3.65
CA GLY A 103 5.88 25.02 4.01
C GLY A 103 6.26 23.59 3.62
N HIS A 104 7.44 23.34 3.03
CA HIS A 104 7.82 21.98 2.66
C HIS A 104 8.13 21.14 3.91
N ILE A 105 7.58 19.92 3.96
CA ILE A 105 7.97 18.91 4.95
C ILE A 105 9.38 18.44 4.66
N LEU A 106 10.24 18.48 5.67
CA LEU A 106 11.64 18.11 5.60
C LEU A 106 11.87 16.68 6.10
N ASP A 107 11.15 16.28 7.15
CA ASP A 107 11.22 14.93 7.73
C ASP A 107 10.01 14.70 8.66
N TYR A 108 9.83 13.47 9.15
CA TYR A 108 9.09 13.23 10.39
C TYR A 108 9.82 12.23 11.29
N THR A 109 9.57 12.36 12.60
CA THR A 109 9.92 11.33 13.58
C THR A 109 8.67 10.55 13.93
N GLN A 110 8.70 9.25 13.70
CA GLN A 110 7.66 8.33 14.14
C GLN A 110 8.05 7.82 15.54
N TYR A 111 7.13 7.93 16.48
CA TYR A 111 7.23 7.40 17.82
C TYR A 111 6.24 6.25 17.98
N TYR A 112 6.57 5.31 18.86
CA TYR A 112 5.69 4.21 19.21
C TYR A 112 5.87 3.75 20.65
N ILE A 113 4.86 3.04 21.16
CA ILE A 113 4.95 2.25 22.39
C ILE A 113 5.01 0.78 21.99
N ASP A 114 6.06 0.08 22.41
CA ASP A 114 6.19 -1.35 22.16
C ASP A 114 5.39 -2.15 23.20
N LEU A 115 4.17 -2.56 22.82
CA LEU A 115 3.27 -3.31 23.69
C LEU A 115 3.72 -4.74 23.99
N GLU A 116 4.66 -5.30 23.23
CA GLU A 116 5.26 -6.59 23.59
C GLU A 116 6.21 -6.42 24.78
N SER A 117 7.00 -5.34 24.76
CA SER A 117 7.94 -5.02 25.85
C SER A 117 7.30 -4.34 27.05
N SER A 118 6.17 -3.63 26.87
CA SER A 118 5.43 -2.90 27.90
C SER A 118 3.94 -3.25 27.81
N PRO A 119 3.50 -4.42 28.32
CA PRO A 119 2.13 -4.91 28.16
C PRO A 119 1.05 -4.03 28.82
N ASN A 120 1.45 -3.23 29.80
CA ASN A 120 0.57 -2.29 30.51
C ASN A 120 0.56 -0.89 29.88
N GLY A 121 1.38 -0.66 28.84
CA GLY A 121 1.44 0.59 28.08
C GLY A 121 1.76 1.79 28.95
N ASP A 122 2.91 1.78 29.62
CA ASP A 122 3.37 2.97 30.36
C ASP A 122 3.37 4.19 29.41
N PRO A 123 2.61 5.25 29.70
CA PRO A 123 2.56 6.45 28.87
C PRO A 123 3.92 7.11 28.68
N ASP A 124 4.90 6.83 29.54
CA ASP A 124 6.26 7.37 29.46
C ASP A 124 7.20 6.53 28.57
N ASP A 125 6.78 5.35 28.10
CA ASP A 125 7.59 4.41 27.30
C ASP A 125 7.64 4.74 25.79
N TRP A 126 7.37 5.99 25.38
CA TRP A 126 7.49 6.39 23.98
C TRP A 126 8.93 6.27 23.49
N ARG A 127 9.12 5.51 22.42
CA ARG A 127 10.41 5.34 21.75
C ARG A 127 10.33 5.90 20.33
N ILE A 128 11.46 6.39 19.83
CA ILE A 128 11.59 6.68 18.40
C ILE A 128 11.58 5.34 17.67
N GLU A 129 10.64 5.20 16.74
CA GLU A 129 10.62 4.09 15.80
C GLU A 129 11.61 4.37 14.68
N TYR A 130 11.42 5.49 13.96
CA TYR A 130 12.30 5.91 12.88
C TYR A 130 12.13 7.40 12.51
N ASN A 131 13.12 7.91 11.77
CA ASN A 131 13.04 9.17 11.04
C ASN A 131 12.89 8.87 9.54
N LEU A 132 11.86 9.40 8.86
CA LEU A 132 11.52 9.01 7.48
C LEU A 132 12.71 9.12 6.54
N THR A 133 13.39 10.29 6.53
CA THR A 133 14.48 10.54 5.57
C THR A 133 15.65 9.59 5.78
N HIS A 134 16.06 9.38 7.03
CA HIS A 134 17.13 8.45 7.38
C HIS A 134 16.74 6.99 7.10
N TYR A 135 15.51 6.61 7.45
CA TYR A 135 15.02 5.24 7.36
C TYR A 135 14.91 4.74 5.92
N TYR A 136 14.47 5.60 4.99
CA TYR A 136 14.38 5.27 3.56
C TYR A 136 15.54 5.81 2.72
N GLY A 137 16.49 6.54 3.31
CA GLY A 137 17.63 7.13 2.60
C GLY A 137 17.24 8.28 1.65
N LEU A 138 16.22 9.06 2.02
CA LEU A 138 15.71 10.17 1.21
C LEU A 138 16.50 11.45 1.47
N HIS A 139 16.88 12.15 0.40
CA HIS A 139 17.36 13.53 0.52
C HIS A 139 16.20 14.52 0.73
N GLU A 140 15.07 14.26 0.06
CA GLU A 140 13.87 15.08 0.10
C GLU A 140 12.61 14.23 -0.03
N ILE A 141 11.50 14.71 0.54
CA ILE A 141 10.19 14.07 0.45
C ILE A 141 9.45 14.67 -0.75
N THR A 142 9.47 13.94 -1.86
CA THR A 142 8.80 14.35 -3.10
C THR A 142 7.94 13.22 -3.62
N PRO A 143 6.94 13.50 -4.48
CA PRO A 143 6.18 12.45 -5.14
C PRO A 143 7.07 11.44 -5.87
N ARG A 144 8.20 11.90 -6.43
CA ARG A 144 9.17 11.05 -7.14
C ARG A 144 9.99 10.18 -6.19
N SER A 145 10.47 10.73 -5.07
CA SER A 145 11.26 9.93 -4.12
C SER A 145 10.41 8.87 -3.42
N LEU A 146 9.15 9.19 -3.11
CA LEU A 146 8.19 8.21 -2.58
C LEU A 146 7.80 7.15 -3.62
N HIS A 147 7.62 7.54 -4.89
CA HIS A 147 7.43 6.57 -5.98
C HIS A 147 8.62 5.63 -6.13
N ALA A 148 9.86 6.14 -6.02
CA ALA A 148 11.05 5.30 -6.10
C ALA A 148 11.10 4.25 -4.98
N ILE A 149 10.64 4.58 -3.76
CA ILE A 149 10.48 3.59 -2.67
C ILE A 149 9.42 2.56 -3.08
N ALA A 150 8.22 3.01 -3.48
CA ALA A 150 7.11 2.14 -3.84
C ALA A 150 7.47 1.19 -4.99
N ASP A 151 8.23 1.65 -5.98
CA ASP A 151 8.65 0.83 -7.12
C ASP A 151 9.51 -0.37 -6.70
N THR A 152 10.31 -0.22 -5.63
CA THR A 152 11.08 -1.35 -5.07
C THR A 152 10.19 -2.44 -4.48
N PHE A 153 8.91 -2.16 -4.19
CA PHE A 153 8.02 -3.17 -3.60
C PHE A 153 7.75 -4.32 -4.57
N GLN A 154 7.98 -4.11 -5.86
CA GLN A 154 7.83 -5.13 -6.90
C GLN A 154 8.96 -6.16 -6.92
N ASP A 155 10.05 -5.95 -6.17
CA ASP A 155 11.18 -6.87 -6.03
C ASP A 155 11.08 -7.65 -4.71
N ASP A 156 11.00 -8.98 -4.81
CA ASP A 156 10.83 -9.91 -3.68
C ASP A 156 11.92 -9.80 -2.61
N GLU A 157 13.12 -9.33 -2.96
CA GLU A 157 14.26 -9.16 -2.05
C GLU A 157 14.45 -7.70 -1.58
N SER A 158 13.47 -6.82 -1.81
CA SER A 158 13.58 -5.40 -1.46
C SER A 158 13.65 -5.15 0.04
N ALA A 159 14.84 -4.75 0.50
CA ALA A 159 15.04 -4.26 1.87
C ALA A 159 14.23 -2.98 2.19
N GLN A 160 13.85 -2.19 1.18
CA GLN A 160 12.99 -1.02 1.36
C GLN A 160 11.54 -1.43 1.64
N PHE A 161 11.08 -2.52 1.01
CA PHE A 161 9.78 -3.09 1.34
C PHE A 161 9.77 -3.69 2.75
N ASP A 162 10.84 -4.40 3.14
CA ASP A 162 10.94 -4.95 4.50
C ASP A 162 10.83 -3.86 5.57
N ARG A 163 11.53 -2.75 5.36
CA ARG A 163 11.42 -1.55 6.20
C ARG A 163 10.00 -0.99 6.22
N TYR A 164 9.37 -0.91 5.05
CA TYR A 164 8.02 -0.38 4.91
C TYR A 164 6.97 -1.23 5.62
N ILE A 165 7.00 -2.55 5.47
CA ILE A 165 5.97 -3.42 6.07
C ILE A 165 6.13 -3.56 7.60
N GLU A 166 7.37 -3.51 8.11
CA GLU A 166 7.62 -3.40 9.55
C GLU A 166 7.02 -2.10 10.09
N ALA A 167 7.33 -0.96 9.47
CA ALA A 167 6.80 0.35 9.86
C ALA A 167 5.28 0.43 9.71
N ASN A 168 4.71 -0.16 8.66
CA ASN A 168 3.27 -0.15 8.40
C ASN A 168 2.50 -0.62 9.63
N SER A 169 2.93 -1.72 10.23
CA SER A 169 2.38 -2.33 11.45
C SER A 169 2.86 -1.71 12.75
N VAL A 170 3.65 -0.64 12.70
CA VAL A 170 4.32 -0.07 13.87
C VAL A 170 5.07 -1.18 14.63
N ARG A 171 5.82 -2.00 13.88
CA ARG A 171 6.61 -3.16 14.33
C ARG A 171 5.85 -4.37 14.88
N GLN A 172 4.52 -4.47 14.66
CA GLN A 172 3.74 -5.67 15.05
C GLN A 172 3.85 -6.82 14.04
N PHE A 173 4.28 -6.54 12.81
CA PHE A 173 4.30 -7.48 11.70
C PHE A 173 5.73 -7.61 11.16
N LYS A 174 6.19 -8.85 10.94
CA LYS A 174 7.53 -9.11 10.41
C LYS A 174 7.49 -9.18 8.89
N PRO A 175 8.51 -8.70 8.17
CA PRO A 175 8.51 -8.72 6.71
C PRO A 175 8.24 -10.08 6.07
N LYS A 176 8.81 -11.13 6.64
CA LYS A 176 8.61 -12.53 6.21
C LYS A 176 7.15 -13.01 6.24
N ASP A 177 6.29 -12.33 6.99
CA ASP A 177 4.89 -12.70 7.12
C ASP A 177 4.05 -12.10 5.95
N CYS A 178 4.62 -11.17 5.16
CA CYS A 178 4.01 -10.64 3.93
C CYS A 178 4.45 -11.46 2.71
N ASN A 179 3.54 -12.25 2.15
CA ASN A 179 3.77 -12.96 0.90
C ASN A 179 3.71 -12.00 -0.32
N LEU A 180 3.91 -12.56 -1.52
CA LEU A 180 3.87 -11.78 -2.77
C LEU A 180 2.52 -11.09 -3.01
N GLU A 181 1.41 -11.71 -2.62
CA GLU A 181 0.07 -11.12 -2.71
C GLU A 181 -0.07 -9.89 -1.81
N CYS A 182 0.31 -10.03 -0.53
CA CYS A 182 0.38 -8.93 0.43
C CYS A 182 1.26 -7.79 -0.11
N ARG A 183 2.47 -8.09 -0.59
CA ARG A 183 3.40 -7.12 -1.17
C ARG A 183 2.81 -6.39 -2.38
N ARG A 184 2.07 -7.10 -3.25
CA ARG A 184 1.37 -6.51 -4.38
C ARG A 184 0.25 -5.58 -3.92
N ALA A 185 -0.56 -5.98 -2.94
CA ALA A 185 -1.62 -5.14 -2.38
C ALA A 185 -1.06 -3.84 -1.81
N GLN A 186 0.08 -3.90 -1.12
CA GLN A 186 0.79 -2.71 -0.64
C GLN A 186 1.22 -1.79 -1.78
N TYR A 187 1.89 -2.34 -2.82
CA TYR A 187 2.27 -1.57 -4.00
C TYR A 187 1.06 -0.91 -4.68
N CYS A 188 0.00 -1.69 -4.93
CA CYS A 188 -1.21 -1.21 -5.60
C CYS A 188 -1.92 -0.14 -4.78
N ALA A 189 -2.07 -0.30 -3.47
CA ALA A 189 -2.72 0.69 -2.62
C ALA A 189 -1.94 2.01 -2.54
N VAL A 190 -0.61 1.96 -2.53
CA VAL A 190 0.25 3.15 -2.51
C VAL A 190 0.21 3.89 -3.86
N THR A 191 0.05 3.18 -4.97
CA THR A 191 0.23 3.72 -6.33
C THR A 191 -1.07 3.95 -7.12
N GLU A 192 -2.18 3.29 -6.77
CA GLU A 192 -3.47 3.40 -7.46
C GLU A 192 -4.57 3.77 -6.47
N LEU A 193 -4.91 5.07 -6.41
CA LEU A 193 -5.95 5.59 -5.50
C LEU A 193 -7.36 5.54 -6.08
N ASP A 194 -7.47 5.19 -7.37
CA ASP A 194 -8.73 4.86 -8.00
C ASP A 194 -9.04 3.39 -7.70
N TYR A 195 -10.22 3.12 -7.14
CA TYR A 195 -10.54 1.79 -6.62
C TYR A 195 -10.58 0.73 -7.72
N GLY A 196 -11.10 1.07 -8.91
CA GLY A 196 -11.09 0.17 -10.07
C GLY A 196 -9.66 -0.17 -10.52
N ARG A 197 -8.76 0.83 -10.56
CA ARG A 197 -7.34 0.60 -10.89
C ARG A 197 -6.60 -0.18 -9.83
N PHE A 198 -6.91 0.04 -8.55
CA PHE A 198 -6.37 -0.76 -7.45
C PHE A 198 -6.69 -2.24 -7.65
N HIS A 199 -7.97 -2.58 -7.88
CA HIS A 199 -8.40 -3.94 -8.14
C HIS A 199 -7.72 -4.56 -9.36
N SER A 200 -7.69 -3.83 -10.48
CA SER A 200 -6.97 -4.30 -11.68
C SER A 200 -5.48 -4.55 -11.44
N CYS A 201 -4.83 -3.72 -10.61
CA CYS A 201 -3.41 -3.86 -10.27
C CYS A 201 -3.13 -5.13 -9.45
N VAL A 202 -4.02 -5.46 -8.51
CA VAL A 202 -3.92 -6.67 -7.69
C VAL A 202 -4.19 -7.91 -8.55
N GLU A 203 -5.26 -7.92 -9.35
CA GLU A 203 -5.68 -9.07 -10.16
C GLU A 203 -4.68 -9.45 -11.27
N THR A 204 -4.13 -8.45 -11.99
CA THR A 204 -3.19 -8.69 -13.10
C THR A 204 -1.96 -9.49 -12.65
N ALA A 205 -1.54 -9.33 -11.40
CA ALA A 205 -0.43 -10.08 -10.83
C ALA A 205 -0.82 -11.52 -10.44
N ALA A 206 -2.04 -11.73 -9.95
CA ALA A 206 -2.57 -13.06 -9.63
C ALA A 206 -2.66 -13.94 -10.88
N GLU A 207 -3.09 -13.37 -12.01
CA GLU A 207 -3.14 -14.05 -13.31
C GLU A 207 -1.74 -14.41 -13.83
N ALA A 208 -0.74 -13.52 -13.68
CA ALA A 208 0.64 -13.80 -14.07
C ALA A 208 1.28 -14.94 -13.25
N LEU A 209 0.93 -15.04 -11.96
CA LEU A 209 1.38 -16.11 -11.08
C LEU A 209 0.68 -17.45 -11.39
N SER A 210 -0.62 -17.42 -11.64
CA SER A 210 -1.40 -18.60 -12.05
C SER A 210 -0.95 -19.15 -13.42
N GLY A 211 -0.65 -18.27 -14.37
CA GLY A 211 -0.14 -18.64 -15.70
C GLY A 211 1.29 -19.21 -15.72
N SER A 212 2.04 -19.07 -14.62
CA SER A 212 3.40 -19.63 -14.48
C SER A 212 3.40 -21.12 -14.13
N VAL A 213 2.25 -21.67 -13.71
CA VAL A 213 2.06 -23.12 -13.56
C VAL A 213 1.86 -23.73 -14.94
N ARG A 214 2.97 -24.05 -15.64
CA ARG A 214 2.90 -24.98 -16.77
C ARG A 214 2.36 -26.32 -16.25
N PRO A 215 1.31 -26.91 -16.85
CA PRO A 215 0.98 -28.30 -16.56
C PRO A 215 2.22 -29.15 -16.90
N ARG A 216 2.73 -29.90 -15.91
CA ARG A 216 3.71 -30.97 -16.18
C ARG A 216 3.08 -31.88 -17.24
N GLY A 217 3.81 -32.09 -18.33
CA GLY A 217 3.35 -32.70 -19.59
C GLY A 217 2.87 -34.15 -19.54
N ASP A 218 2.34 -34.65 -18.41
CA ASP A 218 1.84 -36.01 -18.27
C ASP A 218 0.29 -36.09 -18.20
N GLU A 219 -0.43 -34.99 -17.94
CA GLU A 219 -1.90 -35.02 -17.91
C GLU A 219 -2.58 -34.90 -19.29
N ALA A 220 -1.88 -34.35 -20.29
CA ALA A 220 -2.42 -34.22 -21.65
C ALA A 220 -2.60 -35.59 -22.34
N LEU A 221 -1.81 -36.60 -21.96
CA LEU A 221 -1.91 -37.95 -22.52
C LEU A 221 -3.10 -38.74 -21.95
N PHE A 222 -3.47 -38.51 -20.69
CA PHE A 222 -4.62 -39.18 -20.08
C PHE A 222 -5.96 -38.65 -20.61
N ALA A 223 -6.08 -37.33 -20.82
CA ALA A 223 -7.31 -36.75 -21.36
C ALA A 223 -7.61 -37.21 -22.80
N ALA A 224 -6.58 -37.36 -23.64
CA ALA A 224 -6.73 -37.84 -25.02
C ALA A 224 -7.13 -39.32 -25.09
N ALA A 225 -6.62 -40.18 -24.19
CA ALA A 225 -6.94 -41.61 -24.16
C ALA A 225 -8.38 -41.90 -23.70
N VAL A 226 -8.92 -41.08 -22.80
CA VAL A 226 -10.30 -41.23 -22.30
C VAL A 226 -11.32 -40.79 -23.36
N LEU A 227 -11.06 -39.73 -24.14
CA LEU A 227 -11.97 -39.33 -25.23
C LEU A 227 -12.03 -40.36 -26.36
N LEU A 228 -10.91 -40.99 -26.73
CA LEU A 228 -10.87 -41.98 -27.80
C LEU A 228 -11.63 -43.28 -27.46
N THR A 229 -11.64 -43.67 -26.18
CA THR A 229 -12.38 -44.87 -25.73
C THR A 229 -13.90 -44.63 -25.69
N VAL A 230 -14.37 -43.44 -25.33
CA VAL A 230 -15.80 -43.09 -25.33
C VAL A 230 -16.38 -43.01 -26.75
N VAL A 231 -15.62 -42.51 -27.72
CA VAL A 231 -16.05 -42.47 -29.13
C VAL A 231 -16.13 -43.86 -29.76
N ALA A 232 -15.25 -44.79 -29.37
CA ALA A 232 -15.29 -46.16 -29.86
C ALA A 232 -16.49 -46.97 -29.31
N LEU A 233 -16.92 -46.70 -28.08
CA LEU A 233 -18.04 -47.40 -27.44
C LEU A 233 -19.42 -46.93 -27.91
N THR A 234 -19.55 -45.68 -28.37
CA THR A 234 -20.82 -45.12 -28.88
C THR A 234 -21.11 -45.48 -30.34
N ARG A 235 -20.11 -45.88 -31.13
CA ARG A 235 -20.29 -46.29 -32.55
C ARG A 235 -20.74 -47.74 -32.77
N ARG A 236 -20.91 -48.56 -31.73
CA ARG A 236 -21.26 -50.00 -31.85
C ARG A 236 -22.72 -50.39 -31.54
N ARG A 237 -23.66 -49.45 -31.46
CA ARG A 237 -25.10 -49.77 -31.33
C ARG A 237 -25.94 -48.98 -32.33
N HIS A 238 -26.02 -49.49 -33.56
CA HIS A 238 -27.19 -49.36 -34.45
C HIS A 238 -27.09 -50.43 -35.54
N HIS A 239 -27.70 -51.58 -35.28
CA HIS A 239 -28.27 -52.50 -36.26
C HIS A 239 -29.64 -52.92 -35.72
#